data_AF-A0A0A9DLC2-F1
#
_entry.id   AF-A0A0A9DLC2-F1
#
_cell.length_a   1.000
_cell.length_b   1.000
_cell.length_c   1.000
_cell.angle_alpha   90.00
_cell.angle_beta   90.00
_cell.angle_gamma   90.00
#
_symmetry.space_group_name_H-M   'P 1'
#
loop_
_entity.id
_entity.type
_entity.pdbx_description
1 polymer ?
#
loop_
_entity_poly.entity_id
_entity_poly.type
_entity_poly.pdbx_seq_one_letter_code
_entity_poly.pdbx_strand_id
1 'polypeptide(L)'
;MIMVDAPKGYFAAAPGRMAAIWTAAAMARARRGEGDTDVFLHDVNRRVEKVFAEEFLCNKFRVGGTGRLWHFRIPPVSRRGNSTAARDVQRPFC
;
A
#
# COMPACT_ATOMS: atom_id res chain seq x y z
N MET A 1 3.40 11.42 -4.77
CA MET A 1 2.84 10.11 -5.16
C MET A 1 3.95 9.08 -5.25
N ILE A 2 3.61 7.79 -5.20
CA ILE A 2 4.52 6.66 -5.43
C ILE A 2 3.84 5.71 -6.43
N MET A 3 4.54 5.30 -7.48
CA MET A 3 4.06 4.30 -8.45
C MET A 3 4.89 3.03 -8.30
N VAL A 4 4.25 1.92 -7.98
CA VAL A 4 4.85 0.58 -7.96
C VAL A 4 4.40 -0.14 -9.23
N ASP A 5 5.29 -0.16 -10.22
CA ASP A 5 5.09 -0.82 -11.50
C ASP A 5 6.00 -2.05 -11.67
N ALA A 6 5.61 -2.94 -12.57
CA ALA A 6 6.37 -4.15 -12.85
C ALA A 6 6.01 -4.79 -14.20
N PRO A 7 6.88 -5.70 -14.70
CA PRO A 7 6.63 -6.45 -15.92
C PRO A 7 5.30 -7.20 -15.84
N LYS A 8 4.52 -7.15 -16.92
CA LYS A 8 3.24 -7.85 -17.01
C LYS A 8 3.47 -9.36 -16.94
N GLY A 9 2.78 -10.04 -16.02
CA GLY A 9 2.59 -11.49 -16.09
C GLY A 9 3.18 -12.29 -14.93
N TYR A 10 2.88 -13.60 -14.98
CA TYR A 10 3.28 -14.58 -13.97
C TYR A 10 4.23 -15.60 -14.59
N PHE A 11 5.49 -15.60 -14.16
CA PHE A 11 6.46 -16.65 -14.44
C PHE A 11 7.41 -16.80 -13.23
N ALA A 12 7.97 -17.99 -13.06
CA ALA A 12 8.74 -18.36 -11.86
C ALA A 12 9.99 -17.46 -11.65
N ALA A 13 10.61 -17.02 -12.74
CA ALA A 13 11.77 -16.12 -12.69
C ALA A 13 11.42 -14.64 -12.54
N ALA A 14 10.13 -14.25 -12.59
CA ALA A 14 9.77 -12.84 -12.49
C ALA A 14 9.93 -12.35 -11.05
N PRO A 15 10.60 -11.21 -10.82
CA PRO A 15 10.73 -10.64 -9.49
C PRO A 15 9.35 -10.27 -8.92
N GLY A 16 9.13 -10.60 -7.65
CA GLY A 16 7.95 -10.19 -6.92
C GLY A 16 8.00 -8.71 -6.51
N ARG A 17 6.89 -8.20 -5.97
CA ARG A 17 6.75 -6.76 -5.58
C ARG A 17 6.55 -6.54 -4.09
N MET A 18 6.64 -7.61 -3.30
CA MET A 18 6.47 -7.60 -1.86
C MET A 18 7.28 -6.50 -1.16
N ALA A 19 8.59 -6.43 -1.45
CA ALA A 19 9.47 -5.42 -0.88
C ALA A 19 9.08 -4.00 -1.34
N ALA A 20 8.81 -3.80 -2.64
CA ALA A 20 8.40 -2.50 -3.16
C ALA A 20 7.08 -2.00 -2.55
N ILE A 21 6.09 -2.89 -2.38
CA ILE A 21 4.83 -2.59 -1.71
C ILE A 21 5.08 -2.16 -0.26
N TRP A 22 5.88 -2.94 0.48
CA TRP A 22 6.23 -2.63 1.86
C TRP A 22 6.96 -1.28 1.98
N THR A 23 7.96 -1.03 1.14
CA THR A 23 8.72 0.22 1.15
C THR A 23 7.84 1.42 0.79
N ALA A 24 6.94 1.28 -0.19
CA ALA A 24 5.98 2.33 -0.52
C ALA A 24 5.06 2.64 0.69
N ALA A 25 4.57 1.62 1.38
CA ALA A 25 3.75 1.79 2.58
C ALA A 25 4.52 2.46 3.72
N ALA A 26 5.76 2.03 3.96
CA ALA A 26 6.63 2.60 4.99
C ALA A 26 6.93 4.09 4.70
N MET A 27 7.30 4.43 3.46
CA MET A 27 7.55 5.81 3.05
C MET A 27 6.30 6.68 3.13
N ALA A 28 5.13 6.14 2.71
CA ALA A 28 3.87 6.86 2.76
C ALA A 28 3.49 7.25 4.20
N ARG A 29 3.73 6.34 5.15
CA ARG A 29 3.45 6.53 6.59
C ARG A 29 4.47 7.42 7.27
N ALA A 30 5.74 7.27 6.92
CA ALA A 30 6.85 8.06 7.45
C ALA A 30 7.01 9.43 6.77
N ARG A 31 6.08 9.82 5.88
CA ARG A 31 6.06 11.14 5.24
C ARG A 31 6.25 12.22 6.32
N ARG A 32 7.27 13.06 6.10
CA ARG A 32 7.49 14.30 6.86
C ARG A 32 6.76 15.43 6.13
N GLY A 33 6.04 16.26 6.89
CA GLY A 33 5.22 17.34 6.36
C GLY A 33 3.74 16.97 6.23
N GLU A 34 2.97 17.88 5.64
CA GLU A 34 1.53 17.75 5.47
C GLU A 34 1.15 16.97 4.20
N GLY A 35 -0.11 16.56 4.12
CA GLY A 35 -0.69 15.85 2.98
C GLY A 35 -0.62 14.32 3.07
N ASP A 36 -1.43 13.67 2.23
CA ASP A 36 -1.44 12.23 2.08
C ASP A 36 -0.47 11.79 0.99
N THR A 37 -0.10 10.51 0.98
CA THR A 37 0.64 9.90 -0.11
C THR A 37 -0.29 9.07 -0.97
N ASP A 38 -0.48 9.48 -2.22
CA ASP A 38 -1.09 8.61 -3.24
C ASP A 38 -0.09 7.52 -3.66
N VAL A 39 -0.49 6.26 -3.52
CA VAL A 39 0.26 5.08 -3.96
C VAL A 39 -0.54 4.37 -5.03
N PHE A 40 0.07 4.19 -6.19
CA PHE A 40 -0.49 3.44 -7.31
C PHE A 40 0.26 2.12 -7.44
N LEU A 41 -0.47 1.01 -7.42
CA LEU A 41 0.10 -0.33 -7.51
C LEU A 41 -0.44 -1.02 -8.77
N HIS A 42 0.46 -1.33 -9.70
CA HIS A 42 0.12 -2.00 -10.96
C HIS A 42 0.42 -3.50 -10.93
N ASP A 43 -0.36 -4.25 -11.71
CA ASP A 43 -0.22 -5.69 -11.98
C ASP A 43 -0.42 -6.61 -10.77
N VAL A 44 -1.39 -6.31 -9.90
CA VAL A 44 -1.72 -7.08 -8.67
C VAL A 44 -2.44 -8.41 -8.95
N ASN A 45 -1.88 -9.26 -9.81
CA ASN A 45 -2.55 -10.48 -10.26
C ASN A 45 -2.28 -11.68 -9.35
N ARG A 46 -1.06 -11.79 -8.79
CA ARG A 46 -0.73 -12.94 -7.92
C ARG A 46 -1.22 -12.71 -6.50
N ARG A 47 -1.57 -13.81 -5.84
CA ARG A 47 -2.13 -13.81 -4.48
C ARG A 47 -1.21 -13.14 -3.47
N VAL A 48 0.11 -13.34 -3.60
CA VAL A 48 1.07 -12.77 -2.65
C VAL A 48 1.13 -11.24 -2.73
N GLU A 49 1.12 -10.64 -3.93
CA GLU A 49 1.07 -9.19 -4.06
C GLU A 49 -0.25 -8.61 -3.57
N LYS A 50 -1.37 -9.32 -3.78
CA LYS A 50 -2.68 -8.90 -3.21
C LYS A 50 -2.62 -8.86 -1.69
N VAL A 51 -2.15 -9.94 -1.05
CA VAL A 51 -2.02 -10.01 0.41
C VAL A 51 -1.09 -8.91 0.93
N PHE A 52 0.05 -8.67 0.26
CA PHE A 52 0.96 -7.58 0.66
C PHE A 52 0.33 -6.19 0.48
N ALA A 53 -0.42 -5.96 -0.60
CA ALA A 53 -1.12 -4.69 -0.80
C ALA A 53 -2.16 -4.46 0.29
N GLU A 54 -2.96 -5.47 0.60
CA GLU A 54 -4.00 -5.40 1.62
C GLU A 54 -3.42 -5.24 3.03
N GLU A 55 -2.31 -5.91 3.33
CA GLU A 55 -1.62 -5.85 4.62
C GLU A 55 -0.88 -4.52 4.82
N PHE A 56 -0.17 -4.02 3.82
CA PHE A 56 0.72 -2.85 4.00
C PHE A 56 0.08 -1.53 3.57
N LEU A 57 -0.67 -1.52 2.46
CA LEU A 57 -1.33 -0.31 1.96
C LEU A 57 -2.73 -0.11 2.57
N CYS A 58 -3.31 -1.16 3.16
CA CYS A 58 -4.63 -1.22 3.77
C CYS A 58 -5.81 -0.96 2.84
N ASN A 59 -6.75 -1.89 2.82
CA ASN A 59 -8.01 -1.73 2.07
C ASN A 59 -8.81 -0.50 2.51
N LYS A 60 -8.75 -0.09 3.78
CA LYS A 60 -9.41 1.15 4.25
C LYS A 60 -8.87 2.44 3.60
N PHE A 61 -7.66 2.41 3.07
CA PHE A 61 -7.04 3.55 2.37
C PHE A 61 -7.11 3.40 0.84
N ARG A 62 -7.78 2.36 0.34
CA ARG A 62 -7.96 2.16 -1.10
C ARG A 62 -9.04 3.10 -1.61
N VAL A 63 -8.65 4.00 -2.52
CA VAL A 63 -9.57 4.93 -3.20
C VAL A 63 -10.33 4.21 -4.30
N GLY A 64 -9.67 3.28 -4.99
CA GLY A 64 -10.30 2.48 -6.04
C GLY A 64 -9.32 1.60 -6.80
N GLY A 65 -9.73 1.15 -7.97
CA GLY A 65 -8.85 0.48 -8.93
C GLY A 65 -9.53 0.31 -10.29
N THR A 66 -8.74 0.33 -11.35
CA THR A 66 -9.18 0.10 -12.73
C THR A 66 -8.32 -1.00 -13.34
N GLY A 67 -8.95 -2.10 -13.77
CA GLY A 67 -8.24 -3.27 -14.30
C GLY A 67 -7.18 -3.78 -13.32
N ARG A 68 -5.91 -3.64 -13.70
CA ARG A 68 -4.74 -4.10 -12.93
C ARG A 68 -4.08 -3.01 -12.08
N LEU A 69 -4.64 -1.81 -12.06
CA LEU A 69 -4.10 -0.67 -11.32
C LEU A 69 -4.97 -0.38 -10.11
N TRP A 70 -4.37 -0.39 -8.92
CA TRP A 70 -5.02 -0.01 -7.67
C TRP A 70 -4.46 1.31 -7.15
N HIS A 71 -5.33 2.13 -6.56
CA HIS A 71 -4.96 3.44 -6.00
C HIS A 71 -5.29 3.49 -4.52
N PHE A 72 -4.30 3.87 -3.73
CA PHE A 72 -4.39 4.08 -2.30
C PHE A 72 -4.03 5.52 -1.95
N ARG A 73 -4.70 6.09 -0.95
CA ARG A 73 -4.37 7.39 -0.36
C ARG A 73 -4.06 7.19 1.11
N ILE A 74 -2.78 7.23 1.46
CA ILE A 74 -2.28 6.84 2.78
C ILE A 74 -1.90 8.10 3.57
N PRO A 75 -2.53 8.35 4.74
CA PRO A 75 -2.15 9.47 5.60
C PRO A 75 -0.85 9.19 6.38
N PRO A 76 -0.05 10.22 6.68
CA PRO A 76 1.13 10.08 7.53
C PRO A 76 0.74 9.70 8.96
N VAL A 77 1.67 9.05 9.68
CA VAL A 77 1.43 8.61 11.07
C VAL A 77 1.15 9.79 12.01
N SER A 78 1.73 10.97 11.74
CA SER A 78 1.49 12.19 12.51
C SER A 78 0.02 12.64 12.50
N ARG A 79 -0.76 12.24 11.49
CA ARG A 79 -2.20 12.55 11.40
C ARG A 79 -3.09 11.55 12.14
N ARG A 80 -2.57 10.40 12.58
CA ARG A 80 -3.37 9.38 13.28
C ARG A 80 -3.65 9.70 14.75
N GLY A 81 -3.64 10.98 15.12
CA GLY A 81 -4.07 11.40 16.44
C GLY A 81 -5.58 11.23 16.60
N ASN A 82 -5.99 10.39 17.56
CA ASN A 82 -7.31 10.32 18.21
C ASN A 82 -8.51 9.64 17.52
N SER A 83 -8.35 8.80 16.50
CA SER A 83 -9.48 7.96 16.07
C SER A 83 -9.62 6.73 16.98
N THR A 84 -10.67 6.71 17.80
CA THR A 84 -11.12 5.58 18.63
C THR A 84 -11.22 4.27 17.82
N ALA A 85 -10.19 3.42 17.89
CA ALA A 85 -10.27 2.02 17.51
C ALA A 85 -9.21 1.23 18.28
N ALA A 86 -9.52 0.89 19.54
CA ALA A 86 -8.72 0.05 20.43
C ALA A 86 -8.48 -1.40 19.92
N ARG A 87 -8.65 -1.66 18.62
CA ARG A 87 -8.31 -2.92 17.92
C ARG A 87 -7.17 -2.74 16.90
N ASP A 88 -6.87 -1.52 16.47
CA ASP A 88 -5.85 -1.21 15.44
C ASP A 88 -4.44 -0.97 16.05
N VAL A 89 -4.34 -1.03 17.39
CA VAL A 89 -3.10 -0.72 18.14
C VAL A 89 -2.04 -1.82 17.99
N GLN A 90 -2.43 -3.05 17.64
CA GLN A 90 -1.51 -4.19 17.57
C GLN A 90 -0.87 -4.41 16.20
N ARG A 91 -1.40 -3.82 15.11
CA ARG A 91 -0.92 -4.09 13.75
C ARG A 91 -0.28 -2.83 13.13
N PRO A 92 1.03 -2.84 12.81
CA PRO A 92 1.75 -1.65 12.37
C PRO A 92 1.23 -1.08 11.04
N PHE A 93 0.55 -1.90 10.23
CA PHE A 93 -0.03 -1.47 8.97
C PHE A 93 -1.56 -1.44 8.99
N CYS A 94 -2.17 -2.62 8.96
CA CYS A 94 -3.57 -2.97 9.21
C CYS A 94 -3.56 -4.40 9.76
#